data_AF-A0A349K6V7-F1
#
_entry.id   AF-A0A349K6V7-F1
#
_cell.length_a   1.000
_cell.length_b   1.000
_cell.length_c   1.000
_cell.angle_alpha   90.00
_cell.angle_beta   90.00
_cell.angle_gamma   90.00
#
_symmetry.space_group_name_H-M   'P 1'
#
loop_
_entity.id
_entity.type
_entity.pdbx_description
1 polymer ?
#
loop_
_entity_poly.entity_id
_entity_poly.type
_entity_poly.pdbx_seq_one_letter_code
_entity_poly.pdbx_strand_id
1 'polypeptide(L)'
;MFIPERKILVTGDLFIWAVPNAGNPQKVQRYVSDWADALEKMIDCEPEIMLPGHGFPIFGKERIEEALSTTAEFLRDTELQTLSLMNKGLSLNAVLKEVEFPKKLMGKPWLKPVYDDPKFLVRMIWRRYGGWWDGEYDRLLPETREKESQEWVKLAGGIKKVCDRALELSNQGKHSLACHLIETAMYHEPENHEMHKIRTIIYKEYSKQQTSSMARNILNHASLASLEGKRDLTEDS
;
A
#
# COMPACT_ATOMS: atom_id res chain seq x y z
N MET A 1 -22.10 -12.91 -9.42
CA MET A 1 -23.21 -13.77 -9.91
C MET A 1 -24.38 -13.62 -8.95
N PHE A 2 -25.60 -13.47 -9.47
CA PHE A 2 -26.81 -13.40 -8.66
C PHE A 2 -27.74 -14.58 -9.01
N ILE A 3 -28.36 -15.18 -8.00
CA ILE A 3 -29.30 -16.30 -8.11
C ILE A 3 -30.68 -15.78 -7.65
N PRO A 4 -31.53 -15.28 -8.57
CA PRO A 4 -32.75 -14.56 -8.22
C PRO A 4 -33.74 -15.37 -7.39
N GLU A 5 -33.90 -16.66 -7.71
CA GLU A 5 -34.88 -17.56 -7.08
C GLU A 5 -34.57 -17.80 -5.60
N ARG A 6 -33.32 -17.56 -5.19
CA ARG A 6 -32.85 -17.70 -3.81
C ARG A 6 -32.41 -16.39 -3.18
N LYS A 7 -32.45 -15.28 -3.92
CA LYS A 7 -31.91 -13.97 -3.52
C LYS A 7 -30.46 -14.04 -3.01
N ILE A 8 -29.65 -14.93 -3.62
CA ILE A 8 -28.24 -15.12 -3.26
C ILE A 8 -27.35 -14.35 -4.22
N LEU A 9 -26.49 -13.50 -3.68
CA LEU A 9 -25.43 -12.80 -4.39
C LEU A 9 -24.07 -13.43 -4.07
N VAL A 10 -23.30 -13.77 -5.09
CA VAL A 10 -21.90 -14.22 -4.99
C VAL A 10 -21.02 -13.14 -5.63
N THR A 11 -20.20 -12.45 -4.83
CA THR A 11 -19.46 -11.26 -5.29
C THR A 11 -18.07 -11.56 -5.81
N GLY A 12 -17.51 -12.73 -5.47
CA GLY A 12 -16.06 -12.95 -5.61
C GLY A 12 -15.27 -11.88 -4.85
N ASP A 13 -14.07 -11.56 -5.32
CA ASP A 13 -13.17 -10.61 -4.65
C ASP A 13 -13.56 -9.12 -4.81
N LEU A 14 -14.66 -8.82 -5.52
CA LEU A 14 -15.20 -7.45 -5.60
C LEU A 14 -15.65 -6.95 -4.23
N PHE A 15 -16.05 -7.86 -3.33
CA PHE A 15 -16.29 -7.58 -1.92
C PHE A 15 -15.61 -8.64 -1.06
N ILE A 16 -14.87 -8.18 -0.07
CA ILE A 16 -14.21 -8.98 0.96
C ILE A 16 -14.37 -8.27 2.31
N TRP A 17 -14.15 -8.98 3.42
CA TRP A 17 -14.13 -8.37 4.76
C TRP A 17 -12.84 -7.59 5.07
N ALA A 18 -12.43 -6.69 4.16
CA ALA A 18 -11.27 -5.81 4.27
C ALA A 18 -11.35 -4.69 3.22
N VAL A 19 -10.48 -3.68 3.34
CA VAL A 19 -10.27 -2.69 2.27
C VAL A 19 -10.13 -3.39 0.91
N PRO A 20 -10.88 -2.98 -0.14
CA PRO A 20 -10.86 -3.65 -1.43
C PRO A 20 -9.46 -3.65 -2.08
N ASN A 21 -9.08 -4.76 -2.72
CA ASN A 21 -7.82 -4.89 -3.47
C ASN A 21 -8.04 -4.57 -4.97
N ALA A 22 -8.08 -3.29 -5.35
CA ALA A 22 -8.07 -2.91 -6.77
C ALA A 22 -6.68 -3.03 -7.42
N GLY A 23 -5.82 -3.91 -6.90
CA GLY A 23 -4.38 -3.99 -7.19
C GLY A 23 -3.56 -3.67 -5.94
N ASN A 24 -2.35 -4.21 -5.89
CA ASN A 24 -1.43 -4.00 -4.76
C ASN A 24 0.03 -4.15 -5.24
N PRO A 25 1.05 -4.02 -4.39
CA PRO A 25 2.45 -4.04 -4.83
C PRO A 25 2.90 -5.28 -5.62
N GLN A 26 2.16 -6.39 -5.53
CA GLN A 26 2.50 -7.68 -6.16
C GLN A 26 1.44 -8.16 -7.16
N LYS A 27 0.39 -7.37 -7.40
CA LYS A 27 -0.73 -7.74 -8.28
C LYS A 27 -0.96 -6.65 -9.32
N VAL A 28 -1.44 -7.08 -10.48
CA VAL A 28 -1.81 -6.17 -11.57
C VAL A 28 -2.87 -5.17 -11.12
N GLN A 29 -2.87 -4.02 -11.78
CA GLN A 29 -3.84 -2.97 -11.57
C GLN A 29 -5.26 -3.43 -11.94
N ARG A 30 -6.23 -3.04 -11.11
CA ARG A 30 -7.66 -3.04 -11.41
C ARG A 30 -8.20 -1.63 -11.25
N TYR A 31 -9.46 -1.44 -11.64
CA TYR A 31 -10.06 -0.11 -11.76
C TYR A 31 -11.04 0.16 -10.62
N VAL A 32 -10.71 1.18 -9.82
CA VAL A 32 -11.45 1.57 -8.62
C VAL A 32 -12.90 1.95 -8.95
N SER A 33 -13.12 2.77 -9.99
CA SER A 33 -14.48 3.12 -10.45
C SER A 33 -15.29 1.89 -10.87
N ASP A 34 -14.68 0.98 -11.63
CA ASP A 34 -15.38 -0.18 -12.19
C ASP A 34 -15.82 -1.14 -11.07
N TRP A 35 -15.04 -1.21 -9.98
CA TRP A 35 -15.40 -1.93 -8.77
C TRP A 35 -16.57 -1.26 -8.05
N ALA A 36 -16.56 0.06 -7.89
CA ALA A 36 -17.69 0.78 -7.31
C ALA A 36 -18.97 0.60 -8.15
N ASP A 37 -18.88 0.72 -9.48
CA ASP A 37 -20.00 0.46 -10.40
C ASP A 37 -20.56 -0.96 -10.22
N ALA A 38 -19.68 -1.95 -10.04
CA ALA A 38 -20.09 -3.33 -9.84
C ALA A 38 -20.81 -3.52 -8.50
N LEU A 39 -20.33 -2.90 -7.43
CA LEU A 39 -20.95 -2.94 -6.11
C LEU A 39 -22.34 -2.28 -6.12
N GLU A 40 -22.47 -1.14 -6.80
CA GLU A 40 -23.75 -0.44 -6.97
C GLU A 40 -24.76 -1.34 -7.74
N LYS A 41 -24.34 -1.96 -8.85
CA LYS A 41 -25.18 -2.93 -9.59
C LYS A 41 -25.58 -4.15 -8.75
N MET A 42 -24.75 -4.56 -7.80
CA MET A 42 -25.07 -5.66 -6.89
C MET A 42 -26.16 -5.27 -5.88
N ILE A 43 -26.23 -4.00 -5.49
CA ILE A 43 -27.29 -3.48 -4.62
C ILE A 43 -28.64 -3.55 -5.34
N ASP A 44 -28.69 -3.18 -6.62
CA ASP A 44 -29.90 -3.23 -7.45
C ASP A 44 -30.50 -4.63 -7.59
N CYS A 45 -29.72 -5.69 -7.34
CA CYS A 45 -30.22 -7.06 -7.33
C CYS A 45 -31.11 -7.39 -6.11
N GLU A 46 -31.09 -6.53 -5.09
CA GLU A 46 -31.78 -6.69 -3.81
C GLU A 46 -31.59 -8.09 -3.18
N PRO A 47 -30.34 -8.52 -2.92
CA PRO A 47 -30.06 -9.82 -2.34
C PRO A 47 -30.46 -9.91 -0.86
N GLU A 48 -30.79 -11.11 -0.40
CA GLU A 48 -31.03 -11.42 1.01
C GLU A 48 -29.86 -12.19 1.64
N ILE A 49 -29.00 -12.80 0.81
CA ILE A 49 -27.79 -13.49 1.24
C ILE A 49 -26.65 -13.09 0.31
N MET A 50 -25.53 -12.64 0.86
CA MET A 50 -24.30 -12.35 0.13
C MET A 50 -23.18 -13.29 0.56
N LEU A 51 -22.54 -13.93 -0.42
CA LEU A 51 -21.38 -14.80 -0.27
C LEU A 51 -20.16 -14.08 -0.84
N PRO A 52 -19.30 -13.48 0.01
CA PRO A 52 -18.12 -12.76 -0.43
C PRO A 52 -16.99 -13.70 -0.86
N GLY A 53 -16.02 -13.20 -1.63
CA GLY A 53 -14.83 -13.97 -2.01
C GLY A 53 -14.00 -14.39 -0.80
N HIS A 54 -13.98 -13.55 0.23
CA HIS A 54 -13.31 -13.82 1.50
C HIS A 54 -14.12 -13.31 2.70
N GLY A 55 -14.14 -14.11 3.77
CA GLY A 55 -14.83 -13.82 5.02
C GLY A 55 -16.19 -14.49 5.13
N PHE A 56 -17.04 -13.99 6.04
CA PHE A 56 -18.32 -14.63 6.36
C PHE A 56 -19.46 -14.21 5.41
N PRO A 57 -20.45 -15.09 5.16
CA PRO A 57 -21.70 -14.68 4.54
C PRO A 57 -22.38 -13.53 5.28
N ILE A 58 -23.02 -12.63 4.53
CA ILE A 58 -23.86 -11.55 5.08
C ILE A 58 -25.32 -11.88 4.78
N PHE A 59 -26.18 -11.80 5.79
CA PHE A 59 -27.61 -12.10 5.67
C PHE A 59 -28.44 -10.82 5.84
N GLY A 60 -29.57 -10.70 5.15
CA GLY A 60 -30.49 -9.58 5.23
C GLY A 60 -30.12 -8.42 4.31
N LYS A 61 -31.12 -7.95 3.55
CA LYS A 61 -31.00 -6.91 2.52
C LYS A 61 -30.30 -5.65 3.01
N GLU A 62 -30.76 -5.09 4.14
CA GLU A 62 -30.22 -3.85 4.71
C GLU A 62 -28.72 -3.93 5.04
N ARG A 63 -28.27 -5.06 5.62
CA ARG A 63 -26.86 -5.27 5.96
C ARG A 63 -25.99 -5.43 4.71
N ILE A 64 -26.52 -6.10 3.69
CA ILE A 64 -25.82 -6.26 2.41
C ILE A 64 -25.72 -4.92 1.68
N GLU A 65 -26.82 -4.18 1.62
CA GLU A 65 -26.87 -2.84 1.04
C GLU A 65 -25.89 -1.88 1.75
N GLU A 66 -25.87 -1.87 3.08
CA GLU A 66 -24.91 -1.06 3.85
C GLU A 66 -23.46 -1.45 3.51
N ALA A 67 -23.16 -2.75 3.46
CA ALA A 67 -21.82 -3.22 3.18
C ALA A 67 -21.34 -2.83 1.77
N LEU A 68 -22.18 -3.05 0.76
CA LEU A 68 -21.88 -2.72 -0.63
C LEU A 68 -21.81 -1.21 -0.85
N SER A 69 -22.79 -0.44 -0.36
CA SER A 69 -22.87 1.01 -0.54
C SER A 69 -21.70 1.73 0.13
N THR A 70 -21.35 1.40 1.37
CA THR A 70 -20.22 2.03 2.06
C THR A 70 -18.87 1.66 1.44
N THR A 71 -18.77 0.47 0.83
CA THR A 71 -17.57 0.08 0.08
C THR A 71 -17.47 0.84 -1.23
N ALA A 72 -18.58 1.01 -1.96
CA ALA A 72 -18.62 1.83 -3.16
C ALA A 72 -18.29 3.30 -2.84
N GLU A 73 -18.92 3.88 -1.81
CA GLU A 73 -18.64 5.24 -1.31
C GLU A 73 -17.14 5.42 -1.02
N PHE A 74 -16.52 4.47 -0.32
CA PHE A 74 -15.10 4.50 0.01
C PHE A 74 -14.20 4.54 -1.25
N LEU A 75 -14.52 3.73 -2.26
CA LEU A 75 -13.78 3.68 -3.53
C LEU A 75 -13.95 4.98 -4.33
N ARG A 76 -15.17 5.49 -4.44
CA ARG A 76 -15.49 6.74 -5.15
C ARG A 76 -14.81 7.95 -4.51
N ASP A 77 -14.90 8.05 -3.19
CA ASP A 77 -14.28 9.14 -2.42
C ASP A 77 -12.76 9.13 -2.61
N THR A 78 -12.13 7.95 -2.49
CA THR A 78 -10.68 7.80 -2.73
C THR A 78 -10.29 8.24 -4.15
N GLU A 79 -11.04 7.85 -5.17
CA GLU A 79 -10.78 8.23 -6.56
C GLU A 79 -10.99 9.73 -6.79
N LEU A 80 -12.08 10.30 -6.29
CA LEU A 80 -12.40 11.73 -6.41
C LEU A 80 -11.32 12.61 -5.76
N GLN A 81 -10.92 12.29 -4.53
CA GLN A 81 -9.86 13.01 -3.83
C GLN A 81 -8.53 12.91 -4.60
N THR A 82 -8.17 11.71 -5.04
CA THR A 82 -6.93 11.46 -5.79
C THR A 82 -6.90 12.29 -7.08
N LEU A 83 -7.97 12.25 -7.88
CA LEU A 83 -8.08 13.02 -9.13
C LEU A 83 -8.07 14.53 -8.88
N SER A 84 -8.74 15.00 -7.83
CA SER A 84 -8.74 16.41 -7.44
C SER A 84 -7.33 16.91 -7.13
N LEU A 85 -6.53 16.11 -6.41
CA LEU A 85 -5.14 16.44 -6.07
C LEU A 85 -4.21 16.34 -7.29
N MET A 86 -4.41 15.35 -8.15
CA MET A 86 -3.70 15.24 -9.44
C MET A 86 -3.95 16.46 -10.33
N ASN A 87 -5.21 16.91 -10.45
CA ASN A 87 -5.57 18.08 -11.23
C ASN A 87 -5.00 19.40 -10.68
N LYS A 88 -4.57 19.42 -9.41
CA LYS A 88 -3.80 20.53 -8.80
C LYS A 88 -2.30 20.46 -9.13
N GLY A 89 -1.85 19.45 -9.87
CA GLY A 89 -0.44 19.26 -10.23
C GLY A 89 0.43 18.71 -9.11
N LEU A 90 -0.16 18.09 -8.07
CA LEU A 90 0.60 17.49 -6.98
C LEU A 90 1.29 16.19 -7.41
N SER A 91 2.51 15.96 -6.91
CA SER A 91 3.22 14.69 -7.10
C SER A 91 2.52 13.55 -6.37
N LEU A 92 2.75 12.31 -6.79
CA LEU A 92 2.16 11.11 -6.16
C LEU A 92 2.49 11.03 -4.67
N ASN A 93 3.68 11.47 -4.26
CA ASN A 93 4.05 11.49 -2.83
C ASN A 93 3.13 12.45 -2.05
N ALA A 94 2.93 13.67 -2.56
CA ALA A 94 2.00 14.61 -1.98
C ALA A 94 0.56 14.06 -1.98
N VAL A 95 0.09 13.46 -3.07
CA VAL A 95 -1.24 12.85 -3.14
C VAL A 95 -1.41 11.75 -2.08
N LEU A 96 -0.44 10.85 -1.92
CA LEU A 96 -0.48 9.77 -0.90
C LEU A 96 -0.50 10.28 0.54
N LYS A 97 -0.05 11.51 0.77
CA LYS A 97 -0.06 12.18 2.07
C LYS A 97 -1.37 12.93 2.31
N GLU A 98 -1.91 13.57 1.29
CA GLU A 98 -3.08 14.46 1.37
C GLU A 98 -4.43 13.72 1.24
N VAL A 99 -4.47 12.55 0.58
CA VAL A 99 -5.69 11.72 0.56
C VAL A 99 -6.02 11.24 1.97
N GLU A 100 -7.25 11.52 2.40
CA GLU A 100 -7.77 11.09 3.69
C GLU A 100 -8.78 9.96 3.53
N PHE A 101 -8.72 8.99 4.45
CA PHE A 101 -9.67 7.89 4.51
C PHE A 101 -10.66 8.12 5.66
N PRO A 102 -11.95 8.40 5.38
CA PRO A 102 -12.90 8.80 6.41
C PRO A 102 -13.01 7.77 7.55
N LYS A 103 -12.81 8.22 8.80
CA LYS A 103 -12.89 7.36 10.00
C LYS A 103 -14.22 6.62 10.13
N LYS A 104 -15.32 7.22 9.65
CA LYS A 104 -16.66 6.61 9.63
C LYS A 104 -16.67 5.34 8.78
N LEU A 105 -16.04 5.38 7.59
CA LEU A 105 -15.94 4.25 6.68
C LEU A 105 -14.90 3.24 7.17
N MET A 106 -13.71 3.70 7.56
CA MET A 106 -12.65 2.85 8.14
C MET A 106 -13.04 2.21 9.49
N GLY A 107 -14.10 2.72 10.12
CA GLY A 107 -14.73 2.13 11.31
C GLY A 107 -15.46 0.82 11.01
N LYS A 108 -15.95 0.62 9.78
CA LYS A 108 -16.70 -0.56 9.38
C LYS A 108 -15.83 -1.82 9.41
N PRO A 109 -16.33 -2.95 9.93
CA PRO A 109 -15.59 -4.22 9.95
C PRO A 109 -15.06 -4.67 8.58
N TRP A 110 -15.83 -4.44 7.50
CA TRP A 110 -15.46 -4.83 6.14
C TRP A 110 -14.57 -3.82 5.40
N LEU A 111 -14.17 -2.71 6.03
CA LEU A 111 -13.24 -1.71 5.47
C LEU A 111 -11.98 -1.56 6.31
N LYS A 112 -11.65 -2.56 7.16
CA LYS A 112 -10.41 -2.55 7.91
C LYS A 112 -9.21 -2.84 7.01
N PRO A 113 -8.08 -2.14 7.18
CA PRO A 113 -6.88 -2.31 6.35
C PRO A 113 -6.02 -3.47 6.87
N VAL A 114 -6.62 -4.66 6.93
CA VAL A 114 -5.98 -5.89 7.46
C VAL A 114 -5.21 -6.66 6.40
N TYR A 115 -5.65 -6.57 5.15
CA TYR A 115 -4.96 -7.16 4.01
C TYR A 115 -4.10 -6.13 3.28
N ASP A 116 -4.75 -5.18 2.60
CA ASP A 116 -4.07 -4.08 1.90
C ASP A 116 -4.13 -2.77 2.67
N ASP A 117 -3.17 -1.90 2.39
CA ASP A 117 -3.18 -0.50 2.80
C ASP A 117 -4.03 0.30 1.79
N PRO A 118 -4.97 1.15 2.24
CA PRO A 118 -5.84 1.91 1.35
C PRO A 118 -5.06 2.88 0.43
N LYS A 119 -3.83 3.28 0.78
CA LYS A 119 -2.94 4.04 -0.11
C LYS A 119 -2.55 3.26 -1.36
N PHE A 120 -2.69 1.94 -1.38
CA PHE A 120 -2.48 1.16 -2.60
C PHE A 120 -3.55 1.48 -3.65
N LEU A 121 -4.79 1.79 -3.24
CA LEU A 121 -5.84 2.25 -4.16
C LEU A 121 -5.45 3.56 -4.83
N VAL A 122 -4.91 4.52 -4.08
CA VAL A 122 -4.40 5.80 -4.61
C VAL A 122 -3.35 5.56 -5.69
N ARG A 123 -2.44 4.59 -5.51
CA ARG A 123 -1.47 4.20 -6.54
C ARG A 123 -2.13 3.59 -7.78
N MET A 124 -3.20 2.81 -7.61
CA MET A 124 -3.94 2.23 -8.74
C MET A 124 -4.69 3.31 -9.54
N ILE A 125 -5.28 4.29 -8.85
CA ILE A 125 -5.92 5.45 -9.48
C ILE A 125 -4.86 6.28 -10.22
N TRP A 126 -3.75 6.62 -9.57
CA TRP A 126 -2.63 7.31 -10.20
C TRP A 126 -2.16 6.58 -11.46
N ARG A 127 -1.95 5.26 -11.37
CA ARG A 127 -1.51 4.46 -12.50
C ARG A 127 -2.48 4.51 -13.68
N ARG A 128 -3.78 4.58 -13.41
CA ARG A 128 -4.83 4.65 -14.44
C ARG A 128 -4.79 5.97 -15.20
N TYR A 129 -4.71 7.09 -14.48
CA TYR A 129 -4.92 8.41 -15.06
C TYR A 129 -3.62 9.18 -15.34
N GLY A 130 -2.60 9.01 -14.49
CA GLY A 130 -1.30 9.68 -14.59
C GLY A 130 -0.18 8.79 -15.17
N GLY A 131 -0.44 7.50 -15.38
CA GLY A 131 0.56 6.55 -15.84
C GLY A 131 1.57 6.20 -14.74
N TRP A 132 2.82 5.96 -15.12
CA TRP A 132 3.83 5.43 -14.20
C TRP A 132 4.65 6.51 -13.47
N TRP A 133 4.80 7.68 -14.09
CA TRP A 133 5.62 8.77 -13.57
C TRP A 133 4.96 9.37 -12.33
N ASP A 134 5.72 9.63 -11.28
CA ASP A 134 5.22 10.03 -9.96
C ASP A 134 5.16 11.55 -9.74
N GLY A 135 5.48 12.34 -10.78
CA GLY A 135 5.49 13.80 -10.72
C GLY A 135 6.80 14.40 -10.18
N GLU A 136 7.79 13.58 -9.86
CA GLU A 136 9.12 14.03 -9.43
C GLU A 136 10.08 14.02 -10.63
N TYR A 137 10.75 15.15 -10.90
CA TYR A 137 11.55 15.34 -12.11
C TYR A 137 12.84 14.50 -12.09
N ASP A 138 13.48 14.40 -10.94
CA ASP A 138 14.68 13.58 -10.71
C ASP A 138 14.43 12.08 -10.92
N ARG A 139 13.16 11.65 -10.86
CA ARG A 139 12.75 10.24 -10.97
C ARG A 139 12.26 9.84 -12.35
N LEU A 140 12.18 10.77 -13.30
CA LEU A 140 11.71 10.45 -14.65
C LEU A 140 12.72 9.59 -15.42
N LEU A 141 14.00 9.97 -15.38
CA LEU A 141 15.11 9.23 -15.99
C LEU A 141 16.28 9.20 -14.99
N PRO A 142 16.13 8.48 -13.87
CA PRO A 142 17.08 8.55 -12.76
C PRO A 142 18.39 7.85 -13.13
N GLU A 143 19.49 8.33 -12.55
CA GLU A 143 20.74 7.58 -12.48
C GLU A 143 20.58 6.37 -11.54
N THR A 144 21.52 5.42 -11.56
CA THR A 144 21.44 4.25 -10.68
C THR A 144 21.54 4.64 -9.20
N ARG A 145 20.86 3.87 -8.34
CA ARG A 145 20.84 4.13 -6.89
C ARG A 145 22.23 3.99 -6.26
N GLU A 146 23.11 3.17 -6.82
CA GLU A 146 24.50 3.04 -6.37
C GLU A 146 25.23 4.37 -6.53
N LYS A 147 25.17 4.99 -7.72
CA LYS A 147 25.82 6.29 -7.98
C LYS A 147 25.20 7.41 -7.15
N GLU A 148 23.87 7.45 -7.04
CA GLU A 148 23.18 8.43 -6.20
C GLU A 148 23.64 8.31 -4.73
N SER A 149 23.76 7.07 -4.23
CA SER A 149 24.17 6.81 -2.85
C SER A 149 25.61 7.24 -2.56
N GLN A 150 26.53 7.17 -3.53
CA GLN A 150 27.92 7.61 -3.37
C GLN A 150 28.00 9.11 -3.06
N GLU A 151 27.25 9.93 -3.78
CA GLU A 151 27.23 11.38 -3.54
C GLU A 151 26.53 11.71 -2.21
N TRP A 152 25.40 11.07 -1.89
CA TRP A 152 24.73 11.30 -0.61
C TRP A 152 25.58 10.91 0.60
N VAL A 153 26.24 9.76 0.56
CA VAL A 153 27.10 9.29 1.65
C VAL A 153 28.33 10.20 1.80
N LYS A 154 28.91 10.65 0.69
CA LYS A 154 30.02 11.61 0.70
C LYS A 154 29.59 12.95 1.33
N LEU A 155 28.42 13.49 0.94
CA LEU A 155 27.86 14.70 1.52
C LEU A 155 27.56 14.56 3.01
N ALA A 156 27.07 13.39 3.44
CA ALA A 156 26.81 13.08 4.84
C ALA A 156 28.10 12.91 5.68
N GLY A 157 29.26 12.77 5.04
CA GLY A 157 30.56 12.58 5.69
C GLY A 157 30.84 11.13 6.09
N GLY A 158 30.36 10.17 5.30
CA GLY A 158 30.67 8.74 5.41
C GLY A 158 29.49 7.87 5.84
N ILE A 159 29.52 6.59 5.43
CA ILE A 159 28.42 5.62 5.61
C ILE A 159 27.99 5.48 7.07
N LYS A 160 28.97 5.50 8.00
CA LYS A 160 28.70 5.38 9.43
C LYS A 160 27.69 6.43 9.92
N LYS A 161 27.83 7.69 9.48
CA LYS A 161 26.92 8.77 9.89
C LYS A 161 25.50 8.56 9.37
N VAL A 162 25.37 8.02 8.15
CA VAL A 162 24.06 7.70 7.56
C VAL A 162 23.38 6.58 8.34
N CYS A 163 24.13 5.50 8.63
CA CYS A 163 23.65 4.37 9.44
C CYS A 163 23.24 4.80 10.86
N ASP A 164 24.09 5.56 11.57
CA ASP A 164 23.81 6.07 12.91
C ASP A 164 22.53 6.93 12.91
N ARG A 165 22.37 7.82 11.92
CA ARG A 165 21.20 8.68 11.78
C ARG A 165 19.93 7.88 11.43
N ALA A 166 20.04 6.87 10.58
CA ALA A 166 18.92 5.99 10.24
C ALA A 166 18.41 5.26 11.49
N LEU A 167 19.32 4.72 12.30
CA LEU A 167 18.97 4.06 13.56
C LEU A 167 18.33 5.04 14.56
N GLU A 168 18.87 6.25 14.69
CA GLU A 168 18.31 7.29 15.55
C GLU A 168 16.86 7.64 15.16
N LEU A 169 16.59 7.83 13.87
CA LEU A 169 15.24 8.10 13.36
C LEU A 169 14.28 6.95 13.64
N SER A 170 14.73 5.70 13.48
CA SER A 170 13.92 4.53 13.81
C SER A 170 13.60 4.47 15.29
N ASN A 171 14.57 4.78 16.17
CA ASN A 171 14.33 4.86 17.62
C ASN A 171 13.35 5.98 18.01
N GLN A 172 13.21 7.02 17.17
CA GLN A 172 12.21 8.07 17.30
C GLN A 172 10.84 7.71 16.70
N GLY A 173 10.65 6.48 16.21
CA GLY A 173 9.42 6.05 15.53
C GLY A 173 9.29 6.54 14.08
N LYS A 174 10.30 7.22 13.53
CA LYS A 174 10.28 7.77 12.15
C LYS A 174 10.79 6.74 11.15
N HIS A 175 10.18 5.56 11.14
CA HIS A 175 10.70 4.40 10.41
C HIS A 175 10.73 4.58 8.89
N SER A 176 9.71 5.21 8.30
CA SER A 176 9.69 5.44 6.84
C SER A 176 10.90 6.27 6.38
N LEU A 177 11.27 7.30 7.14
CA LEU A 177 12.46 8.11 6.86
C LEU A 177 13.76 7.34 7.14
N ALA A 178 13.79 6.56 8.23
CA ALA A 178 14.90 5.67 8.53
C ALA A 178 15.17 4.67 7.40
N CYS A 179 14.12 4.10 6.78
CA CYS A 179 14.21 3.22 5.62
C CYS A 179 14.88 3.93 4.43
N HIS A 180 14.55 5.19 4.13
CA HIS A 180 15.22 5.93 3.05
C HIS A 180 16.73 6.07 3.28
N LEU A 181 17.14 6.40 4.50
CA LEU A 181 18.57 6.57 4.82
C LEU A 181 19.32 5.24 4.81
N ILE A 182 18.77 4.19 5.43
CA ILE A 182 19.47 2.90 5.47
C ILE A 182 19.55 2.24 4.10
N GLU A 183 18.56 2.45 3.23
CA GLU A 183 18.65 1.99 1.85
C GLU A 183 19.73 2.77 1.09
N THR A 184 19.91 4.06 1.34
CA THR A 184 21.04 4.82 0.77
C THR A 184 22.38 4.19 1.18
N ALA A 185 22.54 3.82 2.46
CA ALA A 185 23.73 3.11 2.92
C ALA A 185 23.91 1.72 2.26
N MET A 186 22.80 0.98 2.06
CA MET A 186 22.82 -0.34 1.43
C MET A 186 23.30 -0.29 -0.02
N TYR A 187 22.82 0.66 -0.83
CA TYR A 187 23.29 0.82 -2.21
C TYR A 187 24.73 1.35 -2.30
N HIS A 188 25.24 2.01 -1.25
CA HIS A 188 26.61 2.52 -1.21
C HIS A 188 27.63 1.41 -0.98
N GLU A 189 27.36 0.54 -0.01
CA GLU A 189 28.26 -0.53 0.40
C GLU A 189 27.45 -1.79 0.75
N PRO A 190 27.02 -2.57 -0.26
CA PRO A 190 26.12 -3.72 -0.06
C PRO A 190 26.68 -4.75 0.93
N GLU A 191 27.98 -5.03 0.89
CA GLU A 191 28.61 -6.04 1.77
C GLU A 191 28.81 -5.56 3.22
N ASN A 192 28.36 -4.35 3.58
CA ASN A 192 28.61 -3.79 4.91
C ASN A 192 27.75 -4.48 5.98
N HIS A 193 28.39 -5.35 6.77
CA HIS A 193 27.71 -6.12 7.83
C HIS A 193 27.00 -5.24 8.88
N GLU A 194 27.56 -4.08 9.23
CA GLU A 194 26.95 -3.21 10.25
C GLU A 194 25.70 -2.51 9.72
N MET A 195 25.74 -2.06 8.47
CA MET A 195 24.57 -1.56 7.75
C MET A 195 23.46 -2.63 7.73
N HIS A 196 23.79 -3.88 7.41
CA HIS A 196 22.80 -4.97 7.38
C HIS A 196 22.13 -5.22 8.74
N LYS A 197 22.89 -5.17 9.84
CA LYS A 197 22.31 -5.24 11.20
C LYS A 197 21.32 -4.11 11.45
N ILE A 198 21.68 -2.87 11.09
CA ILE A 198 20.82 -1.70 11.28
C ILE A 198 19.58 -1.79 10.37
N ARG A 199 19.74 -2.18 9.11
CA ARG A 199 18.65 -2.39 8.15
C ARG A 199 17.65 -3.43 8.67
N THR A 200 18.13 -4.53 9.24
CA THR A 200 17.30 -5.54 9.91
C THR A 200 16.45 -4.91 11.01
N ILE A 201 17.05 -4.15 11.92
CA ILE A 201 16.34 -3.51 13.03
C ILE A 201 15.25 -2.56 12.50
N ILE A 202 15.60 -1.67 11.57
CA ILE A 202 14.69 -0.65 11.03
C ILE A 202 13.48 -1.30 10.35
N TYR A 203 13.71 -2.25 9.44
CA TYR A 203 12.61 -2.89 8.71
C TYR A 203 11.74 -3.78 9.59
N LYS A 204 12.33 -4.46 10.59
CA LYS A 204 11.57 -5.24 11.57
C LYS A 204 10.63 -4.36 12.39
N GLU A 205 11.12 -3.22 12.90
CA GLU A 205 10.27 -2.30 13.66
C GLU A 205 9.22 -1.63 12.77
N TYR A 206 9.57 -1.26 11.54
CA TYR A 206 8.59 -0.68 10.62
C TYR A 206 7.48 -1.67 10.26
N SER A 207 7.86 -2.93 10.00
CA SER A 207 6.95 -4.02 9.70
C SER A 207 5.92 -4.24 10.83
N LYS A 208 6.36 -4.26 12.09
CA LYS A 208 5.48 -4.43 13.26
C LYS A 208 4.38 -3.37 13.37
N GLN A 209 4.60 -2.16 12.85
CA GLN A 209 3.63 -1.06 12.90
C GLN A 209 2.56 -1.15 11.80
N GLN A 210 2.73 -2.03 10.82
CA GLN A 210 1.78 -2.13 9.71
C GLN A 210 0.55 -2.96 10.09
N THR A 211 -0.63 -2.38 9.86
CA THR A 211 -1.91 -3.10 9.98
C THR A 211 -2.15 -4.01 8.79
N SER A 212 -1.75 -3.56 7.59
CA SER A 212 -1.83 -4.34 6.35
C SER A 212 -0.83 -5.48 6.40
N SER A 213 -1.32 -6.71 6.29
CA SER A 213 -0.46 -7.89 6.16
C SER A 213 0.43 -7.81 4.91
N MET A 214 -0.04 -7.23 3.80
CA MET A 214 0.76 -7.01 2.60
C MET A 214 1.98 -6.12 2.87
N ALA A 215 1.76 -4.92 3.46
CA ALA A 215 2.86 -4.02 3.81
C ALA A 215 3.80 -4.64 4.84
N ARG A 216 3.24 -5.27 5.89
CA ARG A 216 3.99 -5.95 6.94
C ARG A 216 4.95 -6.99 6.38
N ASN A 217 4.44 -7.86 5.49
CA ASN A 217 5.20 -8.97 4.95
C ASN A 217 6.32 -8.49 4.01
N ILE A 218 6.05 -7.51 3.14
CA ILE A 218 7.07 -6.94 2.25
C ILE A 218 8.20 -6.27 3.05
N LEU A 219 7.85 -5.48 4.08
CA LEU A 219 8.85 -4.85 4.94
C LEU A 219 9.64 -5.89 5.75
N ASN A 220 8.97 -6.95 6.24
CA ASN A 220 9.65 -8.02 6.97
C ASN A 220 10.61 -8.80 6.07
N HIS A 221 10.26 -9.00 4.79
CA HIS A 221 11.14 -9.64 3.81
C HIS A 221 12.49 -8.92 3.71
N ALA A 222 12.49 -7.59 3.63
CA ALA A 222 13.72 -6.80 3.64
C ALA A 222 14.54 -7.02 4.92
N SER A 223 13.87 -7.11 6.08
CA SER A 223 14.55 -7.44 7.34
C SER A 223 15.19 -8.83 7.31
N LEU A 224 14.51 -9.83 6.76
CA LEU A 224 15.02 -11.20 6.67
C LEU A 224 16.17 -11.31 5.67
N ALA A 225 16.07 -10.65 4.51
CA ALA A 225 17.16 -10.56 3.53
C ALA A 225 18.44 -9.99 4.15
N SER A 226 18.31 -8.92 4.95
CA SER A 226 19.45 -8.31 5.61
C SER A 226 20.13 -9.20 6.66
N LEU A 227 19.40 -10.13 7.28
CA LEU A 227 20.02 -11.10 8.21
C LEU A 227 20.99 -12.03 7.49
N GLU A 228 20.77 -12.27 6.20
CA GLU A 228 21.64 -13.07 5.33
C GLU A 228 22.70 -12.23 4.61
N GLY A 229 22.80 -10.93 4.92
CA GLY A 229 23.71 -10.02 4.21
C GLY A 229 23.28 -9.73 2.77
N LYS A 230 21.99 -9.92 2.45
CA LYS A 230 21.43 -9.74 1.11
C LYS A 230 20.50 -8.55 1.03
N ARG A 231 20.33 -8.00 -0.18
CA ARG A 231 19.34 -6.95 -0.44
C ARG A 231 17.95 -7.57 -0.57
N ASP A 232 17.85 -8.70 -1.27
CA ASP A 232 16.65 -9.50 -1.46
C ASP A 232 16.98 -11.01 -1.36
N LEU A 233 16.14 -11.81 -0.69
CA LEU A 233 16.33 -13.26 -0.61
C LEU A 233 16.16 -13.98 -1.96
N THR A 234 15.58 -13.31 -2.96
CA THR A 234 15.44 -13.83 -4.32
C THR A 234 16.69 -13.66 -5.17
N GLU A 235 17.73 -12.98 -4.65
CA GLU A 235 19.04 -12.93 -5.30
C GLU A 235 19.69 -14.33 -5.22
N ASP A 236 19.89 -14.95 -6.39
CA ASP A 236 20.59 -16.22 -6.53
C ASP A 236 21.96 -16.15 -5.85
N SER A 237 22.28 -17.18 -5.06
CA SER A 237 23.56 -17.35 -4.34
C SER A 237 24.72 -17.67 -5.25
#